data_AF-A0A7W7BN46-F1
#
_entry.id   AF-A0A7W7BN46-F1
#
_cell.length_a   1.000
_cell.length_b   1.000
_cell.length_c   1.000
_cell.angle_alpha   90.00
_cell.angle_beta   90.00
_cell.angle_gamma   90.00
#
_symmetry.space_group_name_H-M   'P 1'
#
loop_
_entity.id
_entity.type
_entity.pdbx_description
1 polymer ?
#
loop_
_entity_poly.entity_id
_entity_poly.type
_entity_poly.pdbx_seq_one_letter_code
_entity_poly.pdbx_strand_id
1 'polypeptide(L)'
;MKSSRTAGVAVAAISMLILAGCASSGEEPTDNGTEPAAELSSEAQAAKDIVDAASVSVEEFTAPGPVFDGTGGHLVVARSHPIRFAVERSEAEHIPLAVAYRASSPFTYPATWGTGTVTHRTFTFRETLQPALNAGFLLDEIDEPLPTRQLREISPERAAWMDSHVGIIIYRFRKPLDGR
;
A
#
# COMPACT_ATOMS: atom_id res chain seq x y z
N MET A 1 13.98 -31.04 -18.86
CA MET A 1 14.38 -29.72 -19.43
C MET A 1 14.07 -28.66 -18.38
N LYS A 2 15.09 -28.17 -17.67
CA LYS A 2 14.95 -27.10 -16.66
C LYS A 2 15.05 -25.76 -17.38
N SER A 3 14.00 -24.94 -17.30
CA SER A 3 13.99 -23.58 -17.81
C SER A 3 14.17 -22.62 -16.65
N SER A 4 15.36 -22.02 -16.58
CA SER A 4 15.72 -20.97 -15.64
C SER A 4 15.10 -19.65 -16.12
N ARG A 5 14.26 -19.02 -15.31
CA ARG A 5 13.92 -17.60 -15.49
C ARG A 5 14.37 -16.84 -14.26
N THR A 6 15.63 -16.42 -14.33
CA THR A 6 16.25 -15.45 -13.42
C THR A 6 15.58 -14.10 -13.64
N ALA A 7 14.76 -13.67 -12.70
CA ALA A 7 14.29 -12.28 -12.63
C ALA A 7 14.90 -11.66 -11.37
N GLY A 8 16.02 -10.97 -11.54
CA GLY A 8 16.65 -10.20 -10.48
C GLY A 8 15.79 -8.97 -10.16
N VAL A 9 15.37 -8.84 -8.91
CA VAL A 9 14.79 -7.60 -8.40
C VAL A 9 15.94 -6.81 -7.77
N ALA A 10 16.32 -5.71 -8.41
CA ALA A 10 17.25 -4.74 -7.83
C ALA A 10 16.51 -3.98 -6.71
N VAL A 11 16.94 -4.18 -5.46
CA VAL A 11 16.49 -3.35 -4.34
C VAL A 11 17.31 -2.06 -4.40
N ALA A 12 16.68 -0.99 -4.89
CA ALA A 12 17.24 0.35 -4.81
C ALA A 12 17.21 0.82 -3.36
N ALA A 13 18.38 0.84 -2.73
CA ALA A 13 18.61 1.55 -1.50
C ALA A 13 19.73 2.56 -1.75
N ILE A 14 19.40 3.86 -1.63
CA ILE A 14 19.95 4.75 -0.60
C ILE A 14 19.64 6.20 -0.98
N SER A 15 18.97 6.86 -0.05
CA SER A 15 18.79 8.30 0.00
C SER A 15 20.07 9.01 0.44
N MET A 16 20.33 10.15 -0.21
CA MET A 16 21.01 11.36 0.27
C MET A 16 22.48 11.27 0.73
N LEU A 17 23.36 11.81 -0.13
CA LEU A 17 24.42 12.71 0.31
C LEU A 17 24.36 14.02 -0.51
N ILE A 18 24.48 15.14 0.21
CA ILE A 18 24.35 16.54 -0.21
C ILE A 18 25.63 17.01 -0.93
N LEU A 19 25.53 17.92 -1.92
CA LEU A 19 26.38 19.13 -2.13
C LEU A 19 25.88 19.83 -3.41
N ALA A 20 25.25 21.01 -3.34
CA ALA A 20 25.88 22.33 -3.37
C ALA A 20 26.73 22.60 -4.63
N GLY A 21 26.27 23.54 -5.48
CA GLY A 21 27.18 24.47 -6.18
C GLY A 21 27.26 24.39 -7.71
N CYS A 22 26.63 25.39 -8.33
CA CYS A 22 27.15 26.20 -9.45
C CYS A 22 27.27 25.63 -10.89
N ALA A 23 26.56 26.34 -11.77
CA ALA A 23 26.63 26.38 -13.22
C ALA A 23 28.04 26.54 -13.83
N SER A 24 28.28 25.91 -14.99
CA SER A 24 28.78 26.57 -16.21
C SER A 24 28.80 25.62 -17.42
N SER A 25 28.14 26.06 -18.51
CA SER A 25 28.41 25.81 -19.95
C SER A 25 28.99 24.47 -20.44
N GLY A 26 28.15 23.75 -21.20
CA GLY A 26 28.36 23.22 -22.54
C GLY A 26 29.71 22.63 -22.96
N GLU A 27 29.71 21.32 -23.24
CA GLU A 27 30.33 20.69 -24.41
C GLU A 27 29.88 19.21 -24.47
N GLU A 28 29.72 18.67 -25.68
CA GLU A 28 29.35 17.27 -25.93
C GLU A 28 30.44 16.32 -25.43
N PRO A 29 30.14 15.19 -24.77
CA PRO A 29 31.16 14.22 -24.42
C PRO A 29 31.39 13.25 -25.58
N THR A 30 32.54 13.45 -26.21
CA THR A 30 33.26 12.46 -27.00
C THR A 30 33.50 11.17 -26.23
N ASP A 31 33.42 10.07 -26.99
CA ASP A 31 33.94 8.74 -26.72
C ASP A 31 35.27 8.77 -25.94
N ASN A 32 35.26 8.28 -24.70
CA ASN A 32 36.45 8.10 -23.88
C ASN A 32 36.44 6.69 -23.30
N GLY A 33 37.53 5.98 -23.57
CA GLY A 33 37.73 4.58 -23.27
C GLY A 33 37.58 4.23 -21.79
N THR A 34 37.42 2.92 -21.57
CA THR A 34 37.37 2.25 -20.28
C THR A 34 38.54 2.66 -19.39
N GLU A 35 38.36 3.71 -18.58
CA GLU A 35 39.19 3.97 -17.42
C GLU A 35 39.01 2.82 -16.41
N PRO A 36 40.09 2.33 -15.78
CA PRO A 36 39.97 1.38 -14.69
C PRO A 36 39.17 2.04 -13.56
N ALA A 37 38.18 1.31 -13.03
CA ALA A 37 37.32 1.78 -11.94
C ALA A 37 38.19 2.38 -10.83
N ALA A 38 37.96 3.65 -10.52
CA ALA A 38 38.69 4.38 -9.49
C ALA A 38 38.74 3.55 -8.20
N GLU A 39 39.94 3.40 -7.64
CA GLU A 39 40.12 2.71 -6.37
C GLU A 39 39.26 3.40 -5.30
N LEU A 40 38.44 2.62 -4.60
CA LEU A 40 37.58 3.14 -3.55
C LEU A 40 38.45 3.76 -2.45
N SER A 41 38.07 4.95 -1.98
CA SER A 41 38.64 5.51 -0.75
C SER A 41 38.52 4.52 0.41
N SER A 42 39.41 4.61 1.39
CA SER A 42 39.40 3.78 2.62
C SER A 42 38.03 3.72 3.30
N GLU A 43 37.30 4.83 3.32
CA GLU A 43 35.98 4.96 3.92
C GLU A 43 34.90 4.23 3.10
N ALA A 44 34.97 4.33 1.78
CA ALA A 44 34.06 3.61 0.88
C ALA A 44 34.32 2.09 0.91
N GLN A 45 35.58 1.68 1.08
CA GLN A 45 35.91 0.27 1.27
C GLN A 45 35.37 -0.27 2.60
N ALA A 46 35.51 0.47 3.71
CA ALA A 46 34.96 0.07 5.00
C ALA A 46 33.41 -0.05 4.96
N ALA A 47 32.74 0.86 4.26
CA ALA A 47 31.29 0.79 4.06
C ALA A 47 30.89 -0.45 3.24
N LYS A 48 31.64 -0.76 2.18
CA LYS A 48 31.43 -1.96 1.37
C LYS A 48 31.62 -3.22 2.20
N ASP A 49 32.66 -3.28 3.04
CA ASP A 49 32.95 -4.45 3.87
C ASP A 49 31.84 -4.69 4.90
N ILE A 50 31.24 -3.63 5.45
CA ILE A 50 30.07 -3.74 6.36
C ILE A 50 28.86 -4.29 5.59
N VAL A 51 28.59 -3.77 4.39
CA VAL A 51 27.48 -4.24 3.56
C VAL A 51 27.68 -5.71 3.21
N ASP A 52 28.87 -6.10 2.76
CA ASP A 52 29.18 -7.48 2.42
C ASP A 52 29.09 -8.42 3.63
N ALA A 53 29.57 -7.98 4.81
CA ALA A 53 29.46 -8.76 6.05
C ALA A 53 28.02 -8.91 6.55
N ALA A 54 27.17 -7.90 6.33
CA ALA A 54 25.76 -7.93 6.69
C ALA A 54 24.88 -8.62 5.62
N SER A 55 25.40 -8.82 4.42
CA SER A 55 24.71 -9.45 3.29
C SER A 55 24.74 -10.95 3.42
N VAL A 56 23.85 -11.52 4.22
CA VAL A 56 23.59 -12.96 4.18
C VAL A 56 22.70 -13.24 2.97
N SER A 57 23.21 -14.01 2.01
CA SER A 57 22.39 -14.56 0.92
C SER A 57 21.38 -15.53 1.53
N VAL A 58 20.12 -15.11 1.62
CA VAL A 58 19.03 -16.00 2.03
C VAL A 58 18.70 -16.88 0.83
N GLU A 59 19.15 -18.14 0.87
CA GLU A 59 18.65 -19.15 -0.05
C GLU A 59 17.16 -19.36 0.24
N GLU A 60 16.33 -18.81 -0.64
CA GLU A 60 14.90 -19.04 -0.72
C GLU A 60 14.15 -18.91 0.62
N PHE A 61 13.85 -17.66 0.99
CA PHE A 61 12.81 -17.39 1.98
C PHE A 61 11.47 -17.88 1.42
N THR A 62 11.10 -19.12 1.74
CA THR A 62 9.70 -19.52 1.69
C THR A 62 9.03 -18.84 2.86
N ALA A 63 8.45 -17.67 2.60
CA ALA A 63 7.51 -17.08 3.53
C ALA A 63 6.55 -18.19 3.97
N PRO A 64 6.20 -18.32 5.27
CA PRO A 64 5.01 -19.03 5.65
C PRO A 64 3.82 -18.25 5.09
N GLY A 65 3.66 -18.29 3.78
CA GLY A 65 2.41 -18.06 3.11
C GLY A 65 1.44 -19.12 3.64
N PRO A 66 0.15 -18.79 3.69
CA PRO A 66 -0.84 -19.68 4.25
C PRO A 66 -0.70 -21.08 3.64
N VAL A 67 -0.58 -22.08 4.50
CA VAL A 67 -0.64 -23.48 4.11
C VAL A 67 -2.01 -23.70 3.47
N PHE A 68 -2.05 -23.86 2.14
CA PHE A 68 -3.29 -24.10 1.42
C PHE A 68 -3.60 -25.60 1.41
N ASP A 69 -4.16 -26.10 2.51
CA ASP A 69 -4.57 -27.50 2.68
C ASP A 69 -6.06 -27.72 2.38
N GLY A 70 -6.54 -27.37 1.18
CA GLY A 70 -7.81 -27.92 0.64
C GLY A 70 -9.12 -27.64 1.42
N THR A 71 -9.11 -26.92 2.53
CA THR A 71 -10.28 -26.59 3.36
C THR A 71 -10.75 -25.15 3.10
N GLY A 72 -11.15 -24.85 1.86
CA GLY A 72 -11.90 -23.62 1.48
C GLY A 72 -11.33 -22.28 1.98
N GLY A 73 -10.33 -21.71 1.28
CA GLY A 73 -9.76 -20.42 1.65
C GLY A 73 -10.76 -19.24 1.62
N HIS A 74 -10.54 -18.27 2.50
CA HIS A 74 -11.29 -17.01 2.54
C HIS A 74 -10.51 -15.86 1.89
N LEU A 75 -11.20 -15.04 1.09
CA LEU A 75 -10.74 -13.73 0.65
C LEU A 75 -11.23 -12.68 1.65
N VAL A 76 -10.31 -11.94 2.27
CA VAL A 76 -10.64 -10.84 3.19
C VAL A 76 -10.30 -9.51 2.53
N VAL A 77 -11.28 -8.63 2.43
CA VAL A 77 -11.13 -7.29 1.82
C VAL A 77 -11.46 -6.24 2.88
N ALA A 78 -10.43 -5.52 3.34
CA ALA A 78 -10.59 -4.35 4.20
C ALA A 78 -10.49 -3.07 3.36
N ARG A 79 -11.48 -2.17 3.51
CA ARG A 79 -11.54 -0.87 2.82
C ARG A 79 -12.00 0.22 3.77
N SER A 80 -11.68 1.47 3.48
CA SER A 80 -12.37 2.61 4.07
C SER A 80 -13.87 2.51 3.79
N HIS A 81 -14.69 2.85 4.77
CA HIS A 81 -16.13 2.72 4.64
C HIS A 81 -16.69 3.68 3.57
N PRO A 82 -17.48 3.21 2.59
CA PRO A 82 -18.07 4.04 1.52
C PRO A 82 -18.75 5.34 1.99
N ILE A 83 -19.49 5.26 3.10
CA ILE A 83 -20.20 6.41 3.69
C ILE A 83 -19.23 7.49 4.17
N ARG A 84 -18.03 7.14 4.64
CA ARG A 84 -17.05 8.12 5.13
C ARG A 84 -16.77 9.18 4.07
N PHE A 85 -16.38 8.74 2.89
CA PHE A 85 -16.04 9.63 1.79
C PHE A 85 -17.27 10.34 1.20
N ALA A 86 -18.44 9.71 1.26
CA ALA A 86 -19.68 10.37 0.89
C ALA A 86 -20.02 11.54 1.82
N VAL A 87 -19.80 11.39 3.13
CA VAL A 87 -19.98 12.47 4.12
C VAL A 87 -18.94 13.57 3.90
N GLU A 88 -17.65 13.22 3.84
CA GLU A 88 -16.56 14.20 3.61
C GLU A 88 -16.82 15.04 2.36
N ARG A 89 -17.25 14.40 1.26
CA ARG A 89 -17.58 15.10 0.01
C ARG A 89 -18.87 15.92 0.10
N SER A 90 -19.91 15.39 0.74
CA SER A 90 -21.19 16.09 0.92
C SER A 90 -21.00 17.40 1.68
N GLU A 91 -20.20 17.38 2.74
CA GLU A 91 -19.87 18.55 3.55
C GLU A 91 -18.99 19.54 2.77
N ALA A 92 -17.94 19.07 2.09
CA ALA A 92 -17.03 19.94 1.36
C ALA A 92 -17.70 20.63 0.16
N GLU A 93 -18.46 19.88 -0.64
CA GLU A 93 -19.10 20.37 -1.87
C GLU A 93 -20.52 20.92 -1.65
N HIS A 94 -21.05 20.83 -0.42
CA HIS A 94 -22.42 21.25 -0.07
C HIS A 94 -23.51 20.61 -0.94
N ILE A 95 -23.35 19.33 -1.24
CA ILE A 95 -24.29 18.53 -2.04
C ILE A 95 -25.02 17.49 -1.19
N PRO A 96 -26.23 17.03 -1.58
CA PRO A 96 -26.92 15.99 -0.82
C PRO A 96 -26.10 14.70 -0.69
N LEU A 97 -26.13 14.06 0.48
CA LEU A 97 -25.34 12.86 0.77
C LEU A 97 -25.53 11.74 -0.26
N ALA A 98 -26.76 11.51 -0.73
CA ALA A 98 -27.04 10.51 -1.75
C ALA A 98 -26.40 10.83 -3.11
N VAL A 99 -26.21 12.11 -3.43
CA VAL A 99 -25.48 12.56 -4.62
C VAL A 99 -23.99 12.32 -4.41
N ALA A 100 -23.44 12.73 -3.27
CA ALA A 100 -22.03 12.52 -2.92
C ALA A 100 -21.64 11.02 -2.92
N TYR A 101 -22.51 10.15 -2.38
CA TYR A 101 -22.30 8.71 -2.34
C TYR A 101 -22.19 8.06 -3.73
N ARG A 102 -22.93 8.60 -4.72
CA ARG A 102 -22.88 8.11 -6.11
C ARG A 102 -21.84 8.83 -6.98
N ALA A 103 -21.20 9.87 -6.44
CA ALA A 103 -20.20 10.64 -7.17
C ALA A 103 -18.86 9.89 -7.20
N SER A 104 -18.64 9.12 -8.27
CA SER A 104 -17.44 8.29 -8.46
C SER A 104 -16.22 9.05 -9.00
N SER A 105 -16.37 10.33 -9.34
CA SER A 105 -15.25 11.17 -9.76
C SER A 105 -14.29 11.39 -8.59
N PRO A 106 -12.96 11.42 -8.86
CA PRO A 106 -12.00 11.78 -7.83
C PRO A 106 -12.31 13.14 -7.20
N PHE A 107 -12.15 13.23 -5.88
CA PHE A 107 -12.31 14.43 -5.08
C PHE A 107 -11.05 14.62 -4.23
N THR A 108 -10.62 15.87 -4.09
CA THR A 108 -9.39 16.24 -3.38
C THR A 108 -9.70 17.16 -2.22
N TYR A 109 -9.13 16.88 -1.05
CA TYR A 109 -9.30 17.71 0.15
C TYR A 109 -7.99 17.79 0.95
N PRO A 110 -7.83 18.78 1.85
CA PRO A 110 -6.64 18.88 2.71
C PRO A 110 -6.51 17.69 3.68
N ALA A 111 -5.33 17.09 3.78
CA ALA A 111 -5.09 16.00 4.73
C ALA A 111 -5.27 16.48 6.18
N THR A 112 -5.97 15.69 7.01
CA THR A 112 -6.18 16.05 8.43
C THR A 112 -5.00 15.71 9.34
N TRP A 113 -3.99 15.00 8.83
CA TRP A 113 -2.82 14.51 9.58
C TRP A 113 -1.49 15.16 9.16
N GLY A 114 -1.51 16.27 8.42
CA GLY A 114 -0.28 16.97 8.03
C GLY A 114 -0.48 18.03 6.94
N THR A 115 0.62 18.51 6.36
CA THR A 115 0.58 19.43 5.22
C THR A 115 0.51 18.64 3.92
N GLY A 116 -0.66 18.57 3.30
CA GLY A 116 -0.85 17.88 2.03
C GLY A 116 -2.31 17.81 1.62
N THR A 117 -2.56 17.20 0.48
CA THR A 117 -3.91 16.93 -0.03
C THR A 117 -4.11 15.45 -0.26
N VAL A 118 -5.30 14.95 0.01
CA VAL A 118 -5.71 13.58 -0.26
C VAL A 118 -6.68 13.60 -1.44
N THR A 119 -6.33 12.88 -2.50
CA THR A 119 -7.22 12.63 -3.63
C THR A 119 -7.72 11.20 -3.56
N HIS A 120 -9.03 11.02 -3.55
CA HIS A 120 -9.67 9.71 -3.54
C HIS A 120 -10.95 9.74 -4.38
N ARG A 121 -11.51 8.57 -4.69
CA ARG A 121 -12.87 8.47 -5.24
C ARG A 121 -13.82 7.95 -4.17
N THR A 122 -15.08 8.37 -4.20
CA THR A 122 -16.13 7.71 -3.42
C THR A 122 -16.38 6.34 -4.06
N PHE A 123 -16.06 5.28 -3.33
CA PHE A 123 -16.42 3.92 -3.73
C PHE A 123 -17.76 3.58 -3.11
N THR A 124 -18.63 2.93 -3.88
CA THR A 124 -19.88 2.36 -3.38
C THR A 124 -19.66 0.95 -2.80
N PHE A 125 -20.62 0.49 -1.98
CA PHE A 125 -20.68 -0.92 -1.58
C PHE A 125 -20.66 -1.86 -2.78
N ARG A 126 -21.40 -1.51 -3.85
CA ARG A 126 -21.45 -2.29 -5.09
C ARG A 126 -20.07 -2.43 -5.72
N GLU A 127 -19.32 -1.35 -5.87
CA GLU A 127 -17.98 -1.39 -6.48
C GLU A 127 -16.98 -2.22 -5.65
N THR A 128 -17.23 -2.37 -4.35
CA THR A 128 -16.39 -3.18 -3.47
C THR A 128 -16.79 -4.65 -3.49
N LEU A 129 -18.09 -4.96 -3.47
CA LEU A 129 -18.62 -6.32 -3.42
C LEU A 129 -18.63 -7.02 -4.79
N GLN A 130 -19.08 -6.30 -5.83
CA GLN A 130 -19.37 -6.90 -7.14
C GLN A 130 -18.18 -7.61 -7.79
N PRO A 131 -16.93 -7.11 -7.71
CA PRO A 131 -15.79 -7.82 -8.31
C PRO A 131 -15.58 -9.23 -7.74
N ALA A 132 -15.68 -9.39 -6.42
CA ALA A 132 -15.53 -10.70 -5.77
C ALA A 132 -16.71 -11.63 -6.12
N LEU A 133 -17.93 -11.10 -6.09
CA LEU A 133 -19.13 -11.86 -6.47
C LEU A 133 -19.08 -12.32 -7.94
N ASN A 134 -18.64 -11.45 -8.86
CA ASN A 134 -18.46 -11.78 -10.28
C ASN A 134 -17.36 -12.83 -10.51
N ALA A 135 -16.36 -12.88 -9.62
CA ALA A 135 -15.32 -13.90 -9.64
C ALA A 135 -15.77 -15.23 -9.02
N GLY A 136 -17.05 -15.36 -8.64
CA GLY A 136 -17.63 -16.58 -8.10
C GLY A 136 -17.39 -16.77 -6.60
N PHE A 137 -16.87 -15.75 -5.90
CA PHE A 137 -16.79 -15.82 -4.44
C PHE A 137 -18.15 -15.60 -3.80
N LEU A 138 -18.38 -16.27 -2.67
CA LEU A 138 -19.59 -16.11 -1.87
C LEU A 138 -19.28 -15.21 -0.69
N LEU A 139 -20.07 -14.13 -0.54
CA LEU A 139 -19.96 -13.29 0.65
C LEU A 139 -20.40 -14.09 1.88
N ASP A 140 -19.53 -14.12 2.88
CA ASP A 140 -19.69 -14.91 4.10
C ASP A 140 -20.01 -14.00 5.29
N GLU A 141 -19.26 -12.90 5.43
CA GLU A 141 -19.39 -11.97 6.54
C GLU A 141 -19.09 -10.54 6.08
N ILE A 142 -19.80 -9.58 6.67
CA ILE A 142 -19.48 -8.16 6.64
C ILE A 142 -19.25 -7.72 8.09
N ASP A 143 -18.11 -7.09 8.36
CA ASP A 143 -17.78 -6.54 9.67
C ASP A 143 -17.45 -5.04 9.56
N GLU A 144 -17.98 -4.28 10.52
CA GLU A 144 -17.75 -2.85 10.69
C GLU A 144 -17.12 -2.65 12.09
N PRO A 145 -15.79 -2.73 12.21
CA PRO A 145 -15.13 -2.84 13.50
C PRO A 145 -15.41 -1.65 14.41
N LEU A 146 -16.01 -1.94 15.56
CA LEU A 146 -16.22 -0.97 16.64
C LEU A 146 -15.00 -0.94 17.58
N PRO A 147 -14.72 0.20 18.23
CA PRO A 147 -13.63 0.28 19.19
C PRO A 147 -13.86 -0.66 20.38
N THR A 148 -12.92 -1.58 20.59
CA THR A 148 -12.98 -2.57 21.68
C THR A 148 -12.80 -1.91 23.05
N ARG A 149 -13.19 -2.60 24.11
CA ARG A 149 -12.93 -2.15 25.49
C ARG A 149 -11.44 -1.88 25.72
N GLN A 150 -10.57 -2.80 25.28
CA GLN A 150 -9.12 -2.62 25.39
C GLN A 150 -8.65 -1.38 24.65
N LEU A 151 -9.16 -1.14 23.42
CA LEU A 151 -8.80 0.07 22.66
C LEU A 151 -9.23 1.35 23.39
N ARG A 152 -10.43 1.34 23.99
CA ARG A 152 -10.93 2.46 24.80
C ARG A 152 -10.06 2.73 26.02
N GLU A 153 -9.46 1.69 26.60
CA GLU A 153 -8.54 1.83 27.75
C GLU A 153 -7.16 2.36 27.34
N ILE A 154 -6.59 1.86 26.23
CA ILE A 154 -5.22 2.23 25.81
C ILE A 154 -5.15 3.51 24.98
N SER A 155 -6.24 3.89 24.30
CA SER A 155 -6.30 5.05 23.41
C SER A 155 -7.75 5.59 23.35
N PRO A 156 -8.21 6.27 24.42
CA PRO A 156 -9.55 6.85 24.49
C PRO A 156 -9.84 7.82 23.34
N GLU A 157 -8.85 8.60 22.91
CA GLU A 157 -8.95 9.57 21.82
C GLU A 157 -9.24 8.89 20.47
N ARG A 158 -8.59 7.75 20.19
CA ARG A 158 -8.85 6.98 18.96
C ARG A 158 -10.22 6.32 19.01
N ALA A 159 -10.63 5.82 20.17
CA ALA A 159 -11.96 5.26 20.34
C ALA A 159 -13.07 6.33 20.15
N ALA A 160 -12.90 7.52 20.72
CA ALA A 160 -13.83 8.64 20.51
C ALA A 160 -13.88 9.09 19.04
N TRP A 161 -12.73 9.08 18.35
CA TRP A 161 -12.71 9.31 16.91
C TRP A 161 -13.48 8.23 16.13
N MET A 162 -13.31 6.96 16.48
CA MET A 162 -14.06 5.84 15.87
C MET A 162 -15.57 5.87 16.19
N ASP A 163 -15.96 6.41 17.34
CA ASP A 163 -17.38 6.59 17.70
C ASP A 163 -18.06 7.69 16.87
N SER A 164 -17.28 8.64 16.34
CA SER A 164 -17.78 9.79 15.57
C SER A 164 -17.60 9.64 14.05
N HIS A 165 -16.76 8.72 13.60
CA HIS A 165 -16.41 8.55 12.19
C HIS A 165 -16.57 7.11 11.75
N VAL A 166 -17.15 6.91 10.57
CA VAL A 166 -17.19 5.59 9.96
C VAL A 166 -15.80 5.23 9.45
N GLY A 167 -15.17 4.22 10.05
CA GLY A 167 -13.79 3.85 9.80
C GLY A 167 -13.63 2.98 8.54
N ILE A 168 -13.51 1.68 8.78
CA ILE A 168 -13.33 0.67 7.73
C ILE A 168 -14.51 -0.29 7.70
N ILE A 169 -14.66 -0.98 6.58
CA ILE A 169 -15.54 -2.13 6.42
C ILE A 169 -14.70 -3.31 5.93
N ILE A 170 -14.98 -4.49 6.49
CA ILE A 170 -14.29 -5.73 6.19
C ILE A 170 -15.30 -6.69 5.58
N TYR A 171 -14.96 -7.21 4.40
CA TYR A 171 -15.72 -8.27 3.75
C TYR A 171 -14.93 -9.57 3.81
N ARG A 172 -15.55 -10.63 4.31
CA ARG A 172 -15.02 -11.99 4.18
C ARG A 172 -15.82 -12.70 3.11
N PHE A 173 -15.12 -13.21 2.12
CA PHE A 173 -15.69 -14.08 1.11
C PHE A 173 -15.09 -15.47 1.26
N ARG A 174 -15.86 -16.49 0.94
CA ARG A 174 -15.38 -17.87 0.83
C ARG A 174 -15.39 -18.31 -0.63
N LYS A 175 -14.42 -19.12 -1.01
CA LYS A 175 -14.45 -19.82 -2.29
C LYS A 175 -15.54 -20.90 -2.24
N PRO A 176 -16.41 -21.04 -3.26
CA PRO A 176 -17.32 -22.18 -3.33
C PRO A 176 -16.50 -23.49 -3.39
N LEU A 177 -16.95 -24.50 -2.64
CA LEU A 177 -16.40 -25.85 -2.70
C LEU A 177 -17.00 -26.52 -3.96
N ASP A 178 -16.18 -26.62 -4.99
CA ASP A 178 -16.40 -27.31 -6.28
C ASP A 178 -17.71 -27.03 -7.05
N GLY A 179 -17.57 -26.22 -8.13
CA GLY A 179 -18.29 -26.41 -9.39
C GLY A 179 -19.60 -25.64 -9.64
N ARG A 180 -20.02 -24.73 -8.76
CA ARG A 180 -21.14 -23.79 -9.00
C ARG A 180 -20.83 -22.39 -8.49
#